data_AF-A0A136JHE2-F1
#
_entry.id   AF-A0A136JHE2-F1
#
_cell.length_a   1.000
_cell.length_b   1.000
_cell.length_c   1.000
_cell.angle_alpha   90.00
_cell.angle_beta   90.00
_cell.angle_gamma   90.00
#
_symmetry.space_group_name_H-M   'P 1'
#
loop_
_entity.id
_entity.type
_entity.pdbx_description
1 polymer ?
#
loop_
_entity_poly.entity_id
_entity_poly.type
_entity_poly.pdbx_seq_one_letter_code
_entity_poly.pdbx_strand_id
1 'polypeptide(L)'
;MSGQFGFMRSLGATDEAVAVLNDQPYIFTILMVVIVCIALQITLHWYIHYATMKPEQRKAKEDAKKAKQEKKNKASGKPAAQRTGNAALDAFERVTR
;
A
#
# COMPACT_ATOMS: atom_id res chain seq x y z
N MET A 1 -32.23 -3.72 -20.15
CA MET A 1 -31.84 -5.12 -19.89
C MET A 1 -30.56 -5.14 -19.09
N SER A 2 -30.64 -5.20 -17.76
CA SER A 2 -29.48 -5.32 -16.88
C SER A 2 -29.21 -6.80 -16.63
N GLY A 3 -28.40 -7.41 -17.50
CA GLY A 3 -27.92 -8.79 -17.32
C GLY A 3 -26.96 -8.92 -16.15
N GLN A 4 -26.60 -10.16 -15.80
CA GLN A 4 -25.80 -10.56 -14.63
C GLN A 4 -24.44 -9.85 -14.51
N PHE A 5 -23.91 -9.33 -15.62
CA PHE A 5 -22.65 -8.58 -15.70
C PHE A 5 -22.79 -7.04 -15.71
N GLY A 6 -23.95 -6.48 -15.37
CA GLY A 6 -24.16 -5.01 -15.34
C GLY A 6 -23.17 -4.25 -14.44
N PHE A 7 -22.60 -4.90 -13.43
CA PHE A 7 -21.56 -4.32 -12.57
C PHE A 7 -20.22 -4.13 -13.29
N MET A 8 -19.94 -4.84 -14.40
CA MET A 8 -18.71 -4.67 -15.17
C MET A 8 -18.63 -3.29 -15.84
N ARG A 9 -19.78 -2.66 -16.11
CA ARG A 9 -19.83 -1.27 -16.56
C ARG A 9 -19.26 -0.30 -15.53
N SER A 10 -19.41 -0.58 -14.23
CA SER A 10 -18.79 0.21 -13.14
C SER A 10 -17.28 -0.01 -13.00
N LEU A 11 -16.76 -1.10 -13.57
CA LEU A 11 -15.34 -1.41 -13.65
C LEU A 11 -14.69 -0.89 -14.95
N GLY A 12 -15.45 -0.14 -15.77
CA GLY A 12 -14.97 0.46 -17.02
C GLY A 12 -15.17 -0.40 -18.27
N ALA A 13 -15.94 -1.49 -18.20
CA ALA A 13 -16.28 -2.26 -19.39
C ALA A 13 -17.29 -1.52 -20.28
N THR A 14 -17.07 -1.54 -21.59
CA THR A 14 -18.00 -0.97 -22.57
C THR A 14 -19.29 -1.80 -22.64
N ASP A 15 -20.40 -1.18 -23.03
CA ASP A 15 -21.70 -1.84 -23.12
C ASP A 15 -21.70 -3.05 -24.08
N GLU A 16 -20.92 -2.96 -25.16
CA GLU A 16 -20.70 -4.08 -26.09
C GLU A 16 -19.92 -5.23 -25.45
N ALA A 17 -18.91 -4.94 -24.62
CA ALA A 17 -18.19 -5.96 -23.89
C ALA A 17 -19.11 -6.67 -22.88
N VAL A 18 -19.97 -5.93 -22.17
CA VAL A 18 -20.95 -6.51 -21.23
C VAL A 18 -21.99 -7.37 -21.95
N ALA A 19 -22.38 -7.02 -23.18
CA ALA A 19 -23.28 -7.82 -24.01
C ALA A 19 -22.60 -9.11 -24.50
N VAL A 20 -21.39 -9.03 -25.06
CA VAL A 20 -20.61 -10.21 -25.50
C VAL A 20 -20.31 -11.15 -24.33
N LEU A 21 -20.04 -10.59 -23.14
CA LEU A 21 -19.81 -11.39 -21.93
C LEU A 21 -21.07 -12.10 -21.43
N ASN A 22 -22.26 -11.52 -21.62
CA ASN A 22 -23.53 -12.22 -21.33
C ASN A 22 -23.82 -13.31 -22.37
N ASP A 23 -23.59 -13.03 -23.66
CA ASP A 23 -23.88 -13.97 -24.75
C ASP A 23 -22.91 -15.16 -24.76
N GLN A 24 -21.68 -14.98 -24.29
CA GLN A 24 -20.62 -15.99 -24.36
C GLN A 24 -19.88 -16.13 -23.03
N PRO A 25 -20.45 -16.85 -22.04
CA PRO A 25 -19.88 -16.99 -20.70
C PRO A 25 -18.50 -17.69 -20.68
N TYR A 26 -18.17 -18.45 -21.74
CA TYR A 26 -16.84 -19.01 -21.95
C TYR A 26 -15.74 -17.94 -22.12
N ILE A 27 -16.02 -16.84 -22.83
CA ILE A 27 -15.06 -15.75 -23.03
C ILE A 27 -14.78 -15.02 -21.71
N PHE A 28 -15.83 -14.83 -20.89
CA PHE A 28 -15.67 -14.30 -19.53
C PHE A 28 -14.76 -15.17 -18.67
N THR A 29 -14.94 -16.50 -18.75
CA THR A 29 -14.13 -17.45 -17.98
C THR A 29 -12.66 -17.38 -18.39
N ILE A 30 -12.37 -17.31 -19.69
CA ILE A 30 -11.00 -17.13 -20.19
C ILE A 30 -10.41 -15.82 -19.70
N LEU A 31 -11.15 -14.71 -19.77
CA LEU A 31 -10.69 -13.41 -19.27
C LEU A 31 -10.29 -13.50 -17.80
N MET A 32 -11.10 -14.19 -16.97
CA MET A 32 -10.78 -14.44 -15.56
C MET A 32 -9.50 -15.28 -15.39
N VAL A 33 -9.36 -16.37 -16.14
CA VAL A 33 -8.15 -17.22 -16.10
C VAL A 33 -6.91 -16.41 -16.49
N VAL A 34 -6.99 -15.56 -17.52
CA VAL A 34 -5.88 -14.70 -17.95
C VAL A 34 -5.49 -13.72 -16.85
N ILE A 35 -6.46 -13.09 -16.18
CA ILE A 35 -6.18 -12.18 -15.04
C ILE A 35 -5.44 -12.93 -13.91
N VAL A 36 -5.87 -14.15 -13.58
CA VAL A 36 -5.20 -14.99 -12.57
C VAL A 36 -3.79 -15.39 -13.01
N CYS A 37 -3.61 -15.80 -14.27
CA CYS A 37 -2.31 -16.14 -14.83
C CYS A 37 -1.34 -14.95 -14.80
N ILE A 38 -1.80 -13.75 -15.17
CA ILE A 38 -0.98 -12.53 -15.12
C ILE A 38 -0.61 -12.18 -13.68
N ALA A 39 -1.55 -12.26 -12.74
CA ALA A 39 -1.27 -12.00 -11.32
C ALA A 39 -0.22 -12.97 -10.74
N LEU A 40 -0.30 -14.25 -11.11
CA LEU A 40 0.71 -15.26 -10.77
C LEU A 40 2.05 -14.95 -11.44
N GLN A 41 2.07 -14.60 -12.72
CA GLN A 41 3.30 -14.24 -13.44
C GLN A 41 3.99 -13.03 -12.82
N ILE A 42 3.26 -11.98 -12.46
CA ILE A 42 3.82 -10.79 -11.78
C ILE A 42 4.43 -11.20 -10.43
N THR A 43 3.76 -12.07 -9.68
CA THR A 43 4.23 -12.53 -8.37
C THR A 43 5.51 -13.38 -8.51
N LEU A 44 5.56 -14.29 -9.49
CA LEU A 44 6.77 -15.05 -9.80
C LEU A 44 7.90 -14.16 -10.32
N HIS A 45 7.60 -13.18 -11.18
CA HIS A 45 8.58 -12.21 -11.66
C HIS A 45 9.14 -11.38 -10.50
N TRP A 46 8.28 -10.97 -9.55
CA TRP A 46 8.72 -10.24 -8.36
C TRP A 46 9.64 -11.08 -7.48
N TYR A 47 9.35 -12.38 -7.32
CA TYR A 47 10.21 -13.30 -6.57
C TYR A 47 11.58 -13.47 -7.24
N ILE A 48 11.62 -13.70 -8.55
CA ILE A 48 12.87 -13.81 -9.32
C ILE A 48 13.62 -12.48 -9.31
N HIS A 49 12.92 -11.35 -9.46
CA HIS A 49 13.50 -10.02 -9.40
C HIS A 49 14.11 -9.71 -8.02
N TYR A 50 13.45 -10.13 -6.95
CA TYR A 50 13.98 -10.01 -5.59
C TYR A 50 15.21 -10.90 -5.37
N ALA A 51 15.21 -12.12 -5.91
CA ALA A 51 16.32 -13.06 -5.79
C ALA A 51 17.55 -12.65 -6.64
N THR A 52 17.34 -11.97 -7.78
CA THR A 52 18.42 -11.54 -8.70
C THR A 52 18.98 -10.14 -8.39
N MET A 53 18.30 -9.34 -7.56
CA MET A 53 18.89 -8.10 -7.04
C MET A 53 20.14 -8.43 -6.21
N LYS A 54 21.31 -7.96 -6.68
CA LYS A 54 22.60 -8.11 -6.02
C LYS A 54 22.49 -7.82 -4.50
N PRO A 55 23.11 -8.65 -3.63
CA PRO A 55 23.04 -8.47 -2.17
C PRO A 55 23.47 -7.07 -1.69
N GLU A 56 24.30 -6.37 -2.47
CA GLU A 56 24.73 -4.99 -2.20
C GLU A 56 23.58 -3.96 -2.20
N GLN A 57 22.55 -4.15 -3.02
CA GLN A 57 21.41 -3.20 -3.09
C GLN A 57 20.36 -3.44 -1.99
N ARG A 58 20.39 -4.62 -1.35
CA ARG A 58 19.50 -4.94 -0.23
C ARG A 58 19.91 -4.17 1.04
N LYS A 59 21.21 -4.11 1.32
CA LYS A 59 21.76 -3.33 2.45
C LYS A 59 21.44 -1.84 2.33
N ALA A 60 21.65 -1.26 1.15
CA ALA A 60 21.32 0.15 0.90
C ALA A 60 19.83 0.49 1.10
N LYS A 61 18.91 -0.43 0.78
CA LYS A 61 17.47 -0.24 1.01
C LYS A 61 17.06 -0.43 2.47
N GLU A 62 17.72 -1.31 3.20
CA GLU A 62 17.53 -1.48 4.65
C GLU A 62 18.04 -0.26 5.43
N ASP A 63 19.21 0.26 5.06
CA ASP A 63 19.80 1.46 5.65
C ASP A 63 18.96 2.70 5.36
N ALA A 64 18.42 2.84 4.15
CA ALA A 64 17.50 3.92 3.80
C ALA A 64 16.16 3.85 4.56
N LYS A 65 15.66 2.65 4.86
CA LYS A 65 14.45 2.47 5.68
C LYS A 65 14.72 2.79 7.15
N LYS A 66 15.87 2.37 7.70
CA LYS A 66 16.30 2.72 9.06
C LYS A 66 16.48 4.24 9.23
N ALA A 67 17.14 4.90 8.28
CA ALA A 67 17.32 6.36 8.30
C ALA A 67 15.99 7.13 8.24
N LYS A 68 14.98 6.62 7.51
CA LYS A 68 13.63 7.22 7.49
C LYS A 68 12.86 7.01 8.80
N GLN A 69 13.00 5.85 9.43
CA GLN A 69 12.38 5.59 10.74
C GLN A 69 13.02 6.42 11.85
N GLU A 70 14.34 6.60 11.82
CA GLU A 70 15.06 7.41 12.79
C GLU A 70 14.70 8.90 12.67
N LYS A 71 14.55 9.42 11.46
CA LYS A 71 14.02 10.78 11.23
C LYS A 71 12.57 10.94 11.69
N LYS A 72 11.73 9.92 11.49
CA LYS A 72 10.32 9.93 11.94
C LYS A 72 10.22 9.89 13.47
N ASN A 73 11.05 9.10 14.14
CA ASN A 73 11.12 9.03 15.60
C ASN A 73 11.68 10.31 16.23
N LYS A 74 12.64 10.97 15.56
CA LYS A 74 13.17 12.27 15.98
C LYS A 74 12.16 13.41 15.79
N ALA A 75 11.28 13.29 14.79
CA ALA A 75 10.16 14.22 14.56
C ALA A 75 8.94 13.97 15.49
N SER A 76 8.75 12.73 15.98
CA SER A 76 7.73 12.40 17.00
C SER A 76 8.23 12.56 18.44
N GLY A 77 9.47 12.99 18.64
CA GLY A 77 9.98 13.44 19.93
C GLY A 77 9.29 14.75 20.29
N LYS A 78 8.27 14.66 21.15
CA LYS A 78 7.54 15.72 21.86
C LYS A 78 8.22 17.10 21.74
N PRO A 79 7.59 18.11 21.10
CA PRO A 79 8.24 19.37 20.79
C PRO A 79 8.80 20.00 22.06
N ALA A 80 9.98 20.60 21.97
CA ALA A 80 10.71 21.22 23.10
C ALA A 80 9.83 22.16 23.95
N ALA A 81 8.76 22.71 23.38
CA ALA A 81 7.73 23.50 24.05
C ALA A 81 6.94 22.76 25.15
N GLN A 82 6.77 21.44 25.06
CA GLN A 82 6.02 20.68 26.07
C GLN A 82 6.88 20.27 27.28
N ARG A 83 8.22 20.32 27.16
CA ARG A 83 9.13 20.10 28.29
C ARG A 83 9.25 21.32 29.19
N THR A 84 9.23 22.53 28.61
CA THR A 84 9.30 23.78 29.36
C THR A 84 8.01 24.08 30.12
N GLY A 85 6.84 23.77 29.54
CA GLY A 85 5.54 23.96 30.22
C GLY A 85 5.38 23.11 31.48
N ASN A 86 5.81 21.84 31.44
CA ASN A 86 5.74 20.96 32.61
C ASN A 86 6.73 21.36 33.70
N ALA A 87 7.93 21.84 33.35
CA ALA A 87 8.90 22.33 34.31
C ALA A 87 8.42 23.62 35.02
N ALA A 88 7.71 24.49 34.30
CA ALA A 88 7.12 25.70 34.88
C ALA A 88 5.97 25.38 35.85
N LEU A 89 5.13 24.39 35.52
CA LEU A 89 4.07 23.90 36.41
C LEU A 89 4.62 23.23 37.68
N ASP A 90 5.66 22.40 37.54
CA ASP A 90 6.35 21.79 38.69
C ASP A 90 7.00 22.84 39.61
N ALA A 91 7.57 23.90 39.05
CA ALA A 91 8.13 25.01 39.82
C ALA A 91 7.03 25.82 40.53
N PHE A 92 5.88 26.00 39.88
CA PHE A 92 4.75 26.73 40.46
C PHE A 92 4.11 25.97 41.63
N GLU A 93 3.87 24.66 41.49
CA GLU A 93 3.31 23.83 42.58
C GLU A 93 4.23 23.78 43.81
N ARG A 94 5.56 23.81 43.63
CA ARG A 94 6.51 23.85 44.76
C ARG A 94 6.52 25.19 45.50
N VAL A 95 6.06 26.26 44.88
CA VAL A 95 5.97 27.60 45.51
C VAL A 95 4.63 27.79 46.21
N THR A 96 3.57 27.11 45.74
CA THR A 96 2.22 27.21 46.32
C THR A 96 1.93 26.17 47.41
N ARG A 97 2.79 25.17 47.58
CA ARG A 97 2.71 24.17 48.66
C ARG A 97 3.70 24.51 49.78
#